data_AF-A0A543BMU8-F1
#
_entry.id   AF-A0A543BMU8-F1
#
_cell.length_a   1.000
_cell.length_b   1.000
_cell.length_c   1.000
_cell.angle_alpha   90.00
_cell.angle_beta   90.00
_cell.angle_gamma   90.00
#
_symmetry.space_group_name_H-M   'P 1'
#
loop_
_entity.id
_entity.type
_entity.pdbx_description
1 polymer ?
#
loop_
_entity_poly.entity_id
_entity_poly.type
_entity_poly.pdbx_seq_one_letter_code
_entity_poly.pdbx_strand_id
1 'polypeptide(L)'
;MRTASYDHGVIPRPLQPDLKTAEARYDAVLDELHAYARFVDEHGDEKGTEYESMSSRIQQMTGKDTSPFNLAEWWEAEGAEVLAFRLSLPDPPAVTLRSDDVRAIVRWLKTTRLPRSGSFAEEFELYLDDYYYELLRKNCSRYDHRVVFGSRRSPDGTRTEMSVEEAVEWLLPSRHP
;
A
#
# COMPACT_ATOMS: atom_id res chain seq x y z
N MET A 1 -1.39 23.71 33.29
CA MET A 1 -1.12 23.54 31.83
C MET A 1 -0.43 22.19 31.67
N ARG A 2 -1.19 21.11 31.43
CA ARG A 2 -0.65 19.75 31.28
C ARG A 2 -0.26 19.57 29.81
N THR A 3 1.02 19.33 29.58
CA THR A 3 1.60 18.89 28.31
C THR A 3 0.86 17.66 27.80
N ALA A 4 0.32 17.74 26.58
CA ALA A 4 -0.26 16.61 25.89
C ALA A 4 0.85 15.55 25.69
N SER A 5 0.66 14.39 26.32
CA SER A 5 1.43 13.19 26.03
C SER A 5 1.09 12.78 24.59
N TYR A 6 2.01 12.99 23.65
CA TYR A 6 1.87 12.42 22.32
C TYR A 6 2.03 10.91 22.45
N ASP A 7 1.01 10.18 22.02
CA ASP A 7 1.04 8.73 21.94
C ASP A 7 2.01 8.33 20.81
N HIS A 8 3.28 8.07 21.15
CA HIS A 8 4.40 7.86 20.22
C HIS A 8 4.33 6.56 19.39
N GLY A 9 3.12 6.01 19.18
CA GLY A 9 2.89 4.76 18.47
C GLY A 9 1.75 4.77 17.45
N VAL A 10 0.96 5.83 17.35
CA VAL A 10 -0.21 5.87 16.47
C VAL A 10 0.09 6.70 15.21
N ILE A 11 -0.13 6.10 14.04
CA ILE A 11 -0.03 6.81 12.76
C ILE A 11 -1.09 7.93 12.74
N PRO A 12 -0.73 9.20 12.49
CA PRO A 12 -1.69 10.29 12.44
C PRO A 12 -2.81 10.04 11.43
N ARG A 13 -4.06 10.40 11.75
CA ARG A 13 -5.23 10.20 10.87
C ARG A 13 -5.00 10.65 9.41
N PRO A 14 -4.39 11.81 9.10
CA PRO A 14 -4.16 12.21 7.71
C PRO A 14 -3.22 11.30 6.90
N LEU A 15 -2.47 10.43 7.58
CA LEU A 15 -1.56 9.45 6.99
C LEU A 15 -2.13 8.03 7.00
N GLN A 16 -3.32 7.83 7.54
CA GLN A 16 -4.00 6.54 7.54
C GLN A 16 -4.73 6.34 6.20
N PRO A 17 -4.86 5.09 5.73
CA PRO A 17 -5.62 4.76 4.54
C PRO A 17 -7.10 5.14 4.68
N ASP A 18 -7.69 5.70 3.62
CA ASP A 18 -9.12 5.99 3.57
C ASP A 18 -9.93 4.75 3.18
N LEU A 19 -10.07 3.85 4.16
CA LEU A 19 -10.79 2.59 4.01
C LEU A 19 -12.27 2.78 3.71
N LYS A 20 -12.87 3.89 4.16
CA LYS A 20 -14.28 4.18 3.87
C LYS A 20 -14.50 4.42 2.38
N THR A 21 -13.60 5.18 1.76
CA THR A 21 -13.65 5.41 0.32
C THR A 21 -13.35 4.13 -0.46
N ALA A 22 -12.40 3.31 0.02
CA ALA A 22 -12.11 2.02 -0.60
C ALA A 22 -13.33 1.08 -0.57
N GLU A 23 -13.96 0.91 0.60
CA GLU A 23 -15.14 0.07 0.80
C GLU A 23 -16.31 0.52 -0.10
N ALA A 24 -16.53 1.83 -0.22
CA ALA A 24 -17.59 2.36 -1.08
C ALA A 24 -17.39 2.13 -2.59
N ARG A 25 -16.17 1.83 -3.03
CA ARG A 25 -15.80 1.60 -4.45
C ARG A 25 -15.60 0.12 -4.77
N TYR A 26 -15.32 -0.68 -3.75
CA TYR A 26 -14.80 -2.03 -3.86
C TYR A 26 -15.63 -2.92 -4.78
N ASP A 27 -16.93 -3.06 -4.52
CA ASP A 27 -17.80 -3.95 -5.28
C ASP A 27 -17.85 -3.57 -6.77
N ALA A 28 -17.93 -2.27 -7.08
CA ALA A 28 -17.97 -1.80 -8.46
C ALA A 28 -16.65 -2.08 -9.22
N VAL A 29 -15.51 -1.97 -8.54
CA VAL A 29 -14.21 -2.31 -9.14
C VAL A 29 -14.08 -3.82 -9.33
N LEU A 30 -14.50 -4.62 -8.35
CA LEU A 30 -14.47 -6.08 -8.43
C LEU A 30 -15.37 -6.60 -9.57
N ASP A 31 -16.56 -6.03 -9.71
CA ASP A 31 -17.49 -6.36 -10.78
C ASP A 31 -16.89 -6.09 -12.16
N GLU A 32 -16.11 -5.01 -12.33
CA GLU A 32 -15.43 -4.73 -13.60
C GLU A 32 -14.33 -5.74 -13.93
N LEU A 33 -13.53 -6.14 -12.93
CA LEU A 33 -12.51 -7.18 -13.12
C LEU A 33 -13.16 -8.51 -13.53
N HIS A 34 -14.26 -8.89 -12.88
CA HIS A 34 -15.01 -10.11 -13.22
C HIS A 34 -15.76 -10.01 -14.56
N ALA A 35 -16.26 -8.83 -14.93
CA ALA A 35 -16.88 -8.62 -16.23
C ALA A 35 -15.87 -8.79 -17.36
N TYR A 36 -14.67 -8.23 -17.21
CA TYR A 36 -13.59 -8.41 -18.17
C TYR A 36 -13.13 -9.88 -18.26
N ALA A 37 -12.92 -10.55 -17.12
CA ALA A 37 -12.52 -11.96 -17.13
C ALA A 37 -13.53 -12.85 -17.89
N ARG A 38 -14.84 -12.67 -17.61
CA ARG A 38 -15.90 -13.38 -18.36
C ARG A 38 -15.89 -13.05 -19.83
N PHE A 39 -15.68 -11.78 -20.20
CA PHE A 39 -15.61 -11.38 -21.60
C PHE A 39 -14.47 -12.10 -22.32
N VAL A 40 -13.27 -12.14 -21.72
CA VAL A 40 -12.09 -12.80 -22.29
C VAL A 40 -12.31 -14.30 -22.43
N ASP A 41 -12.92 -14.95 -21.44
CA ASP A 41 -13.25 -16.38 -21.51
C ASP A 41 -14.23 -16.71 -22.66
N GLU A 42 -15.19 -15.82 -22.92
CA GLU A 42 -16.22 -16.02 -23.94
C GLU A 42 -15.79 -15.61 -25.36
N HIS A 43 -15.02 -14.52 -25.48
CA HIS A 43 -14.77 -13.84 -26.75
C HIS A 43 -13.27 -13.66 -27.09
N GLY A 44 -12.38 -13.79 -26.09
CA GLY A 44 -11.00 -13.34 -26.18
C GLY A 44 -10.85 -11.81 -26.25
N ASP A 45 -9.63 -11.30 -26.10
CA ASP A 45 -9.32 -9.87 -26.31
C ASP A 45 -7.93 -9.69 -26.94
N GLU A 46 -7.71 -10.30 -28.11
CA GLU A 46 -6.41 -10.28 -28.82
C GLU A 46 -5.88 -8.86 -29.11
N LYS A 47 -6.78 -7.87 -29.16
CA LYS A 47 -6.45 -6.47 -29.46
C LYS A 47 -6.33 -5.61 -28.20
N GLY A 48 -6.66 -6.12 -27.02
CA GLY A 48 -6.64 -5.39 -25.75
C GLY A 48 -7.70 -4.30 -25.64
N THR A 49 -8.76 -4.32 -26.46
CA THR A 49 -9.74 -3.22 -26.51
C THR A 49 -10.62 -3.22 -25.27
N GLU A 50 -11.04 -4.40 -24.81
CA GLU A 50 -11.81 -4.52 -23.58
C GLU A 50 -10.94 -4.29 -22.35
N TYR A 51 -9.66 -4.67 -22.39
CA TYR A 51 -8.69 -4.34 -21.36
C TYR A 51 -8.58 -2.82 -21.16
N GLU A 52 -8.36 -2.07 -22.25
CA GLU A 52 -8.26 -0.60 -22.21
C GLU A 52 -9.55 0.05 -21.71
N SER A 53 -10.70 -0.49 -22.13
CA SER A 53 -12.03 -0.03 -21.74
C SER A 53 -12.28 -0.26 -20.23
N MET A 54 -12.02 -1.46 -19.73
CA MET A 54 -12.09 -1.79 -18.29
C MET A 54 -11.14 -0.88 -17.49
N SER A 55 -9.88 -0.79 -17.89
CA SER A 55 -8.87 0.04 -17.24
C SER A 55 -9.33 1.51 -17.12
N SER A 56 -9.90 2.06 -18.20
CA SER A 56 -10.46 3.42 -18.22
C SER A 56 -11.64 3.59 -17.26
N ARG A 57 -12.54 2.61 -17.16
CA ARG A 57 -13.68 2.63 -16.23
C ARG A 57 -13.20 2.58 -14.78
N ILE A 58 -12.26 1.70 -14.46
CA ILE A 58 -11.64 1.62 -13.12
C ILE A 58 -10.96 2.94 -12.76
N GLN A 59 -10.19 3.53 -13.68
CA GLN A 59 -9.55 4.83 -13.47
C GLN A 59 -10.58 5.94 -13.21
N GLN A 60 -11.71 5.97 -13.93
CA GLN A 60 -12.78 6.94 -13.67
C GLN A 60 -13.42 6.77 -12.29
N MET A 61 -13.64 5.53 -11.83
CA MET A 61 -14.25 5.26 -10.52
C MET A 61 -13.32 5.60 -9.36
N THR A 62 -12.01 5.35 -9.52
CA THR A 62 -11.04 5.38 -8.43
C THR A 62 -10.18 6.64 -8.41
N GLY A 63 -9.98 7.26 -9.58
CA GLY A 63 -9.00 8.31 -9.82
C GLY A 63 -7.55 7.80 -9.82
N LYS A 64 -7.33 6.48 -9.76
CA LYS A 64 -6.02 5.85 -9.66
C LYS A 64 -5.42 5.57 -11.04
N ASP A 65 -4.10 5.72 -11.15
CA ASP A 65 -3.37 5.23 -12.31
C ASP A 65 -3.34 3.70 -12.28
N THR A 66 -3.94 3.07 -13.29
CA THR A 66 -4.04 1.63 -13.44
C THR A 66 -2.85 1.02 -14.17
N SER A 67 -1.99 1.82 -14.80
CA SER A 67 -0.86 1.33 -15.58
C SER A 67 0.16 0.47 -14.82
N PRO A 68 0.37 0.63 -13.49
CA PRO A 68 1.27 -0.24 -12.73
C PRO A 68 0.68 -1.62 -12.39
N PHE A 69 -0.63 -1.82 -12.59
CA PHE A 69 -1.33 -3.04 -12.19
C PHE A 69 -1.49 -3.99 -13.38
N ASN A 70 -1.28 -5.29 -13.14
CA ASN A 70 -1.69 -6.32 -14.08
C ASN A 70 -3.19 -6.61 -13.86
N LEU A 71 -4.05 -5.95 -14.64
CA LEU A 71 -5.51 -6.12 -14.52
C LEU A 71 -6.02 -7.39 -15.20
N ALA A 72 -5.18 -8.05 -16.01
CA ALA A 72 -5.58 -9.22 -16.76
C ALA A 72 -5.28 -10.50 -15.97
N GLU A 73 -4.06 -10.65 -15.45
CA GLU A 73 -3.59 -11.92 -14.87
C GLU A 73 -3.58 -11.90 -13.34
N TRP A 74 -4.62 -11.33 -12.73
CA TRP A 74 -4.73 -11.22 -11.28
C TRP A 74 -4.77 -12.59 -10.56
N TRP A 75 -5.11 -13.67 -11.29
CA TRP A 75 -5.06 -15.05 -10.79
C TRP A 75 -3.63 -15.55 -10.51
N GLU A 76 -2.59 -14.94 -11.10
CA GLU A 76 -1.19 -15.29 -10.82
C GLU A 76 -0.66 -14.60 -9.55
N ALA A 77 -1.41 -13.63 -9.03
CA ALA A 77 -1.09 -12.86 -7.84
C ALA A 77 -1.97 -13.31 -6.66
N GLU A 78 -2.68 -12.36 -6.03
CA GLU A 78 -3.44 -12.57 -4.80
C GLU A 78 -4.96 -12.61 -5.03
N GLY A 79 -5.40 -12.69 -6.29
CA GLY A 79 -6.82 -12.75 -6.66
C GLY A 79 -7.44 -11.40 -7.00
N ALA A 80 -8.67 -11.44 -7.52
CA ALA A 80 -9.42 -10.28 -7.97
C ALA A 80 -9.84 -9.38 -6.78
N GLU A 81 -10.13 -9.98 -5.64
CA GLU A 81 -10.53 -9.30 -4.41
C GLU A 81 -9.42 -8.36 -3.91
N VAL A 82 -8.19 -8.87 -3.80
CA VAL A 82 -7.06 -8.05 -3.36
C VAL A 82 -6.72 -6.97 -4.38
N LEU A 83 -6.81 -7.27 -5.68
CA LEU A 83 -6.62 -6.28 -6.73
C LEU A 83 -7.70 -5.18 -6.67
N ALA A 84 -8.96 -5.54 -6.52
CA ALA A 84 -10.08 -4.59 -6.41
C ALA A 84 -9.91 -3.69 -5.18
N PHE A 85 -9.47 -4.24 -4.05
CA PHE A 85 -9.13 -3.46 -2.87
C PHE A 85 -8.03 -2.44 -3.14
N ARG A 86 -6.88 -2.87 -3.71
CA ARG A 86 -5.74 -2.00 -4.03
C ARG A 86 -6.12 -0.86 -4.99
N LEU A 87 -6.96 -1.16 -5.97
CA LEU A 87 -7.46 -0.18 -6.94
C LEU A 87 -8.44 0.81 -6.29
N SER A 88 -9.29 0.32 -5.39
CA SER A 88 -10.30 1.13 -4.70
C SER A 88 -9.70 2.08 -3.66
N LEU A 89 -8.59 1.68 -3.04
CA LEU A 89 -7.91 2.45 -1.99
C LEU A 89 -7.26 3.71 -2.55
N PRO A 90 -7.61 4.92 -2.07
CA PRO A 90 -6.96 6.15 -2.52
C PRO A 90 -5.45 6.15 -2.28
N ASP A 91 -4.71 6.81 -3.17
CA ASP A 91 -3.26 6.94 -3.04
C ASP A 91 -2.85 7.70 -1.77
N PRO A 92 -1.69 7.37 -1.17
CA PRO A 92 -1.19 8.11 -0.03
C PRO A 92 -0.87 9.57 -0.39
N PRO A 93 -1.07 10.52 0.54
CA PRO A 93 -0.86 11.94 0.27
C PRO A 93 0.63 12.29 0.09
N ALA A 94 0.89 13.34 -0.67
CA ALA A 94 2.21 13.97 -0.77
C ALA A 94 2.35 15.03 0.35
N VAL A 95 3.19 14.76 1.35
CA VAL A 95 3.33 15.56 2.57
C VAL A 95 4.76 15.47 3.13
N THR A 96 5.16 16.47 3.94
CA THR A 96 6.39 16.36 4.71
C THR A 96 6.18 15.48 5.94
N LEU A 97 6.87 14.35 6.00
CA LEU A 97 6.84 13.45 7.16
C LEU A 97 7.85 13.89 8.22
N ARG A 98 7.44 13.89 9.49
CA ARG A 98 8.34 14.08 10.64
C ARG A 98 8.89 12.72 11.09
N SER A 99 9.96 12.75 11.90
CA SER A 99 10.56 11.54 12.47
C SER A 99 9.56 10.65 13.23
N ASP A 100 8.61 11.25 13.95
CA ASP A 100 7.57 10.51 14.67
C ASP A 100 6.57 9.82 13.72
N ASP A 101 6.24 10.46 12.60
CA ASP A 101 5.34 9.89 11.59
C ASP A 101 6.02 8.67 10.93
N VAL A 102 7.28 8.82 10.50
CA VAL A 102 8.08 7.72 9.92
C VAL A 102 8.27 6.60 10.93
N ARG A 103 8.53 6.92 12.20
CA ARG A 103 8.68 5.91 13.26
C ARG A 103 7.43 5.07 13.43
N ALA A 104 6.24 5.70 13.47
CA ALA A 104 4.97 4.99 13.58
C ALA A 104 4.71 4.10 12.36
N ILE A 105 4.96 4.60 11.14
CA ILE A 105 4.78 3.84 9.89
C ILE A 105 5.74 2.66 9.81
N VAL A 106 7.03 2.86 10.07
CA VAL A 106 8.03 1.77 10.02
C VAL A 106 7.75 0.73 11.09
N ARG A 107 7.37 1.14 12.30
CA ARG A 107 6.94 0.20 13.35
C ARG A 107 5.73 -0.60 12.91
N TRP A 108 4.74 0.06 12.28
CA TRP A 108 3.57 -0.62 11.72
C TRP A 108 4.01 -1.67 10.69
N LEU A 109 4.84 -1.32 9.71
CA LEU A 109 5.32 -2.23 8.66
C LEU A 109 6.13 -3.42 9.18
N LYS A 110 6.93 -3.23 10.25
CA LYS A 110 7.71 -4.30 10.88
C LYS A 110 6.91 -5.18 11.86
N THR A 111 5.70 -4.78 12.20
CA THR A 111 4.86 -5.56 13.14
C THR A 111 4.16 -6.66 12.36
N THR A 112 4.41 -7.92 12.74
CA THR A 112 3.68 -9.07 12.19
C THR A 112 2.20 -8.97 12.53
N ARG A 113 1.36 -9.13 11.51
CA ARG A 113 -0.11 -9.18 11.65
C ARG A 113 -0.60 -10.56 11.25
N LEU A 114 -1.67 -10.99 11.90
CA LEU A 114 -2.38 -12.21 11.54
C LEU A 114 -3.62 -11.84 10.73
N PRO A 115 -4.04 -12.69 9.77
CA PRO A 115 -5.30 -12.50 9.06
C PRO A 115 -6.45 -12.39 10.05
N ARG A 116 -7.35 -11.45 9.79
CA ARG A 116 -8.60 -11.28 10.54
C ARG A 116 -9.75 -11.30 9.55
N SER A 117 -10.92 -11.70 10.05
CA SER A 117 -12.15 -11.76 9.28
C SER A 117 -13.23 -11.00 10.03
N GLY A 118 -14.07 -10.26 9.31
CA GLY A 118 -15.15 -9.51 9.92
C GLY A 118 -15.49 -8.30 9.09
N SER A 119 -15.00 -7.14 9.52
CA SER A 119 -15.16 -5.90 8.76
C SER A 119 -14.22 -5.84 7.55
N PHE A 120 -14.57 -5.00 6.57
CA PHE A 120 -13.72 -4.68 5.42
C PHE A 120 -12.29 -4.29 5.83
N ALA A 121 -12.17 -3.50 6.89
CA ALA A 121 -10.88 -3.08 7.43
C ALA A 121 -10.04 -4.26 7.98
N GLU A 122 -10.69 -5.27 8.57
CA GLU A 122 -10.01 -6.44 9.13
C GLU A 122 -9.58 -7.43 8.03
N GLU A 123 -10.43 -7.59 7.02
CA GLU A 123 -10.17 -8.46 5.87
C GLU A 123 -8.96 -7.99 5.06
N PHE A 124 -8.83 -6.68 4.83
CA PHE A 124 -7.76 -6.13 3.99
C PHE A 124 -6.56 -5.57 4.76
N GLU A 125 -6.51 -5.69 6.09
CA GLU A 125 -5.45 -5.09 6.91
C GLU A 125 -4.03 -5.51 6.47
N LEU A 126 -3.88 -6.77 6.05
CA LEU A 126 -2.58 -7.32 5.65
C LEU A 126 -2.02 -6.68 4.39
N TYR A 127 -2.88 -6.15 3.52
CA TYR A 127 -2.50 -5.55 2.23
C TYR A 127 -2.31 -4.02 2.33
N LEU A 128 -2.37 -3.46 3.54
CA LEU A 128 -2.12 -2.04 3.77
C LEU A 128 -0.62 -1.69 3.82
N ASP A 129 0.25 -2.69 3.80
CA ASP A 129 1.69 -2.48 3.72
C ASP A 129 2.09 -1.75 2.43
N ASP A 130 1.50 -2.12 1.29
CA ASP A 130 1.67 -1.42 0.01
C ASP A 130 1.37 0.07 0.12
N TYR A 131 0.26 0.44 0.78
CA TYR A 131 -0.10 1.85 1.01
C TYR A 131 0.99 2.59 1.80
N TYR A 132 1.53 1.97 2.84
CA TYR A 132 2.54 2.59 3.68
C TYR A 132 3.94 2.60 3.02
N TYR A 133 4.29 1.58 2.24
CA TYR A 133 5.48 1.61 1.40
C TYR A 133 5.42 2.76 0.40
N GLU A 134 4.27 2.95 -0.25
CA GLU A 134 4.04 4.06 -1.17
C GLU A 134 4.05 5.42 -0.48
N LEU A 135 3.50 5.53 0.73
CA LEU A 135 3.57 6.74 1.53
C LEU A 135 5.03 7.12 1.86
N LEU A 136 5.87 6.15 2.21
CA LEU A 136 7.30 6.39 2.44
C LEU A 136 8.03 6.71 1.12
N ARG A 137 7.77 5.96 0.04
CA ARG A 137 8.38 6.18 -1.28
C ARG A 137 8.12 7.58 -1.82
N LYS A 138 6.89 8.07 -1.65
CA LYS A 138 6.45 9.39 -2.13
C LYS A 138 7.07 10.54 -1.34
N ASN A 139 7.38 10.33 -0.06
CA ASN A 139 7.68 11.42 0.88
C ASN A 139 9.08 11.36 1.51
N CYS A 140 9.84 10.27 1.33
CA CYS A 140 11.21 10.11 1.82
C CYS A 140 12.17 9.91 0.64
N SER A 141 13.06 10.88 0.40
CA SER A 141 13.95 10.87 -0.77
C SER A 141 14.98 9.75 -0.80
N ARG A 142 15.27 9.13 0.36
CA ARG A 142 16.17 7.96 0.47
C ARG A 142 15.42 6.64 0.59
N TYR A 143 14.12 6.62 0.29
CA TYR A 143 13.35 5.38 0.33
C TYR A 143 13.96 4.34 -0.61
N ASP A 144 14.29 3.20 -0.03
CA ASP A 144 14.68 1.98 -0.73
C ASP A 144 14.15 0.81 0.11
N HIS A 145 13.19 0.08 -0.45
CA HIS A 145 12.52 -1.01 0.26
C HIS A 145 13.51 -2.07 0.73
N ARG A 146 14.44 -2.48 -0.14
CA ARG A 146 15.41 -3.54 0.16
C ARG A 146 16.40 -3.10 1.24
N VAL A 147 16.77 -1.83 1.26
CA VAL A 147 17.70 -1.30 2.27
C VAL A 147 17.02 -1.23 3.64
N VAL A 148 15.77 -0.78 3.71
CA VAL A 148 15.05 -0.52 4.97
C VAL A 148 14.42 -1.78 5.56
N PHE A 149 13.81 -2.62 4.73
CA PHE A 149 13.04 -3.79 5.15
C PHE A 149 13.71 -5.13 4.79
N GLY A 150 14.78 -5.11 3.99
CA GLY A 150 15.53 -6.32 3.68
C GLY A 150 16.52 -6.73 4.78
N SER A 151 16.72 -8.04 4.92
CA SER A 151 17.77 -8.59 5.79
C SER A 151 19.17 -8.34 5.19
N ARG A 152 20.13 -7.98 6.02
CA ARG A 152 21.56 -7.87 5.71
C ARG A 152 22.32 -9.00 6.38
N ARG A 153 23.47 -9.39 5.81
CA ARG A 153 24.40 -10.30 6.48
C ARG A 153 25.53 -9.48 7.10
N SER A 154 25.74 -9.65 8.39
CA SER A 154 26.96 -9.15 9.05
C SER A 154 28.17 -10.02 8.70
N PRO A 155 29.41 -9.53 8.94
CA PRO A 155 30.63 -10.29 8.62
C PRO A 155 30.73 -11.66 9.28
N ASP A 156 30.07 -11.87 10.42
CA ASP A 156 29.96 -13.14 11.14
C ASP A 156 28.91 -14.11 10.54
N GLY A 157 28.20 -13.69 9.48
CA GLY A 157 27.17 -14.48 8.80
C GLY A 157 25.76 -14.33 9.39
N THR A 158 25.59 -13.58 10.49
CA THR A 158 24.28 -13.36 11.11
C THR A 158 23.39 -12.50 10.19
N ARG A 159 22.10 -12.85 10.07
CA ARG A 159 21.13 -11.99 9.37
C ARG A 159 20.59 -10.95 10.34
N THR A 160 20.73 -9.68 9.99
CA THR A 160 20.19 -8.55 10.76
C THR A 160 19.28 -7.71 9.89
N GLU A 161 18.33 -7.02 10.49
CA GLU A 161 17.49 -6.02 9.83
C GLU A 161 17.72 -4.67 10.50
N MET A 162 17.42 -3.58 9.79
CA MET A 162 17.40 -2.27 10.45
C MET A 162 16.35 -2.26 11.56
N SER A 163 16.73 -1.74 12.71
CA SER A 163 15.79 -1.30 13.73
C SER A 163 14.88 -0.18 13.22
N VAL A 164 13.81 0.12 13.96
CA VAL A 164 12.90 1.23 13.62
C VAL A 164 13.67 2.56 13.61
N GLU A 165 14.56 2.76 14.58
CA GLU A 165 15.35 3.99 14.73
C GLU A 165 16.36 4.17 13.60
N GLU A 166 17.10 3.11 13.22
CA GLU A 166 18.01 3.14 12.07
C GLU A 166 17.26 3.44 10.76
N ALA A 167 16.05 2.88 10.60
CA ALA A 167 15.21 3.17 9.43
C ALA A 167 14.74 4.64 9.40
N VAL A 168 14.38 5.23 10.55
CA VAL A 168 14.03 6.65 10.65
C VAL A 168 15.20 7.54 10.26
N GLU A 169 16.41 7.26 10.80
CA GLU A 169 17.63 8.01 10.45
C GLU A 169 18.00 7.88 8.97
N TRP A 170 17.78 6.70 8.38
CA TRP A 170 18.01 6.47 6.95
C TRP A 170 17.04 7.29 6.08
N LEU A 171 15.75 7.21 6.38
CA LEU A 171 14.68 7.81 5.59
C LEU A 171 14.63 9.34 5.74
N LEU A 172 15.01 9.85 6.91
CA LEU A 172 15.08 11.28 7.23
C LEU A 172 16.48 11.62 7.76
N PRO A 173 17.50 11.67 6.89
CA PRO A 173 18.84 12.02 7.34
C PRO A 173 18.80 13.41 7.97
N SER A 174 19.36 13.52 9.17
CA SER A 174 19.59 14.82 9.79
C SER A 174 20.39 15.67 8.80
N ARG A 175 19.86 16.84 8.42
CA ARG A 175 20.66 17.83 7.74
C ARG A 175 21.72 18.26 8.75
N HIS A 176 22.94 17.73 8.63
CA HIS A 176 24.06 18.31 9.34
C HIS A 176 24.19 19.77 8.87
N PRO A 177 24.18 20.75 9.79
CA PRO A 177 24.37 22.15 9.46
C PRO A 177 25.75 22.40 8.83
#